data_AF-A0A7C9D7F1-F1
#
_entry.id   AF-A0A7C9D7F1-F1
#
_cell.length_a   1.000
_cell.length_b   1.000
_cell.length_c   1.000
_cell.angle_alpha   90.00
_cell.angle_beta   90.00
_cell.angle_gamma   90.00
#
_symmetry.space_group_name_H-M   'P 1'
#
loop_
_entity.id
_entity.type
_entity.pdbx_description
1 polymer ?
#
loop_
_entity_poly.entity_id
_entity_poly.type
_entity_poly.pdbx_seq_one_letter_code
_entity_poly.pdbx_strand_id
1 'polypeptide(L)'
;GEEEEDDFDYDDEEEPVKLKGWQLRRLAKALKLGCRKTSIKSLAAELCLDRAVVLESLRDPPPNLLMMSAALPDKPEPATVTTPDSEATPSVPAAEVISDAVKPEPTKETPIHVLQDSWSARKRLKKVHVNTLESVYRRT
;
A
#
# COMPACT_ATOMS: atom_id res chain seq x y z
N GLY A 1 -2.33 -24.88 -60.11
CA GLY A 1 -2.45 -23.58 -59.43
C GLY A 1 -3.90 -23.34 -59.15
N GLU A 2 -4.57 -24.17 -58.36
CA GLU A 2 -4.17 -24.69 -57.02
C GLU A 2 -4.13 -23.56 -56.01
N GLU A 3 -5.05 -23.71 -55.05
CA GLU A 3 -5.20 -22.94 -53.83
C GLU A 3 -4.20 -23.50 -52.82
N GLU A 4 -3.45 -22.65 -52.14
CA GLU A 4 -2.73 -23.04 -50.91
C GLU A 4 -3.37 -22.28 -49.75
N GLU A 5 -4.15 -23.02 -48.96
CA GLU A 5 -4.66 -22.59 -47.66
C GLU A 5 -3.52 -22.68 -46.66
N ASP A 6 -2.93 -21.54 -46.30
CA ASP A 6 -1.83 -21.47 -45.32
C ASP A 6 -2.42 -21.46 -43.89
N ASP A 7 -2.58 -22.67 -43.35
CA ASP A 7 -3.12 -22.96 -42.01
C ASP A 7 -2.13 -22.57 -40.91
N PHE A 8 -2.17 -21.30 -40.48
CA PHE A 8 -1.39 -20.83 -39.35
C PHE A 8 -2.06 -21.18 -38.02
N ASP A 9 -1.80 -22.40 -37.55
CA ASP A 9 -2.04 -22.83 -36.18
C ASP A 9 -1.12 -22.05 -35.21
N TYR A 10 -1.58 -20.88 -34.79
CA TYR A 10 -0.93 -20.08 -33.76
C TYR A 10 -1.25 -20.65 -32.37
N ASP A 11 -0.58 -21.76 -32.04
CA ASP A 11 -0.42 -22.25 -30.66
C ASP A 11 0.53 -21.31 -29.89
N ASP A 12 0.06 -20.09 -29.65
CA ASP A 12 0.76 -19.06 -28.87
C ASP A 12 0.61 -19.40 -27.38
N GLU A 13 1.43 -20.35 -26.91
CA GLU A 13 1.59 -20.67 -25.48
C GLU A 13 2.18 -19.43 -24.76
N GLU A 14 1.33 -18.44 -24.44
CA GLU A 14 1.68 -17.17 -23.79
C GLU A 14 2.52 -17.42 -22.50
N GLU A 15 3.86 -17.31 -22.60
CA GLU A 15 4.75 -17.54 -21.47
C GLU A 15 4.36 -16.58 -20.32
N PRO A 16 3.99 -17.08 -19.13
CA PRO A 16 3.28 -16.28 -18.14
C PRO A 16 4.10 -15.05 -17.73
N VAL A 17 3.58 -13.87 -18.08
CA VAL A 17 4.25 -12.58 -17.91
C VAL A 17 4.75 -12.46 -16.46
N LYS A 18 6.05 -12.22 -16.30
CA LYS A 18 6.73 -12.19 -14.99
C LYS A 18 6.38 -10.92 -14.20
N LEU A 19 5.17 -10.90 -13.63
CA LEU A 19 4.60 -9.81 -12.86
C LEU A 19 5.38 -9.53 -11.57
N LYS A 20 5.68 -8.26 -11.30
CA LYS A 20 6.33 -7.82 -10.07
C LYS A 20 5.36 -7.96 -8.89
N GLY A 21 5.87 -8.28 -7.70
CA GLY A 21 5.04 -8.52 -6.50
C GLY A 21 4.12 -7.36 -6.09
N TRP A 22 4.44 -6.10 -6.48
CA TRP A 22 3.51 -4.98 -6.27
C TRP A 22 2.39 -4.92 -7.31
N GLN A 23 2.65 -5.33 -8.56
CA GLN A 23 1.63 -5.48 -9.61
C GLN A 23 0.64 -6.57 -9.21
N LEU A 24 1.12 -7.73 -8.77
CA LEU A 24 0.29 -8.81 -8.20
C LEU A 24 -0.58 -8.32 -7.03
N ARG A 25 -0.02 -7.57 -6.06
CA ARG A 25 -0.81 -6.99 -4.96
C ARG A 25 -1.90 -6.01 -5.44
N ARG A 26 -1.65 -5.23 -6.49
CA ARG A 26 -2.63 -4.27 -7.05
C ARG A 26 -3.69 -4.99 -7.89
N LEU A 27 -3.32 -6.00 -8.67
CA LEU A 27 -4.21 -6.89 -9.39
C LEU A 27 -5.10 -7.72 -8.45
N ALA A 28 -4.58 -8.24 -7.34
CA ALA A 28 -5.37 -9.02 -6.37
C ALA A 28 -6.50 -8.16 -5.76
N LYS A 29 -6.22 -6.88 -5.47
CA LYS A 29 -7.24 -5.91 -5.04
C LYS A 29 -8.25 -5.62 -6.15
N ALA A 30 -7.82 -5.52 -7.40
CA ALA A 30 -8.71 -5.35 -8.54
C ALA A 30 -9.64 -6.57 -8.74
N LEU A 31 -9.11 -7.78 -8.60
CA LEU A 31 -9.86 -9.04 -8.66
C LEU A 31 -10.91 -9.12 -7.54
N LYS A 32 -10.54 -8.77 -6.30
CA LYS A 32 -11.45 -8.71 -5.13
C LYS A 32 -12.60 -7.71 -5.31
N LEU A 33 -12.35 -6.58 -5.98
CA LEU A 33 -13.40 -5.59 -6.32
C LEU A 33 -14.31 -6.04 -7.48
N GLY A 34 -13.84 -6.98 -8.30
CA GLY A 34 -14.51 -7.52 -9.47
C GLY A 34 -14.38 -6.66 -10.72
N CYS A 35 -14.26 -7.32 -11.88
CA CYS A 35 -13.94 -6.71 -13.17
C CYS A 35 -14.95 -5.64 -13.67
N ARG A 36 -16.15 -5.59 -13.09
CA ARG A 36 -17.17 -4.56 -13.39
C ARG A 36 -16.90 -3.22 -12.69
N LYS A 37 -16.12 -3.20 -11.61
CA LYS A 37 -15.80 -1.99 -10.82
C LYS A 37 -14.41 -1.43 -11.12
N THR A 38 -13.59 -2.16 -11.87
CA THR A 38 -12.20 -1.79 -12.18
C THR A 38 -12.08 -1.28 -13.61
N SER A 39 -11.68 -0.02 -13.77
CA SER A 39 -11.42 0.55 -15.09
C SER A 39 -10.07 0.03 -15.61
N ILE A 40 -10.12 -0.99 -16.46
CA ILE A 40 -8.94 -1.67 -17.04
C ILE A 40 -7.91 -0.66 -17.59
N LYS A 41 -8.38 0.43 -18.24
CA LYS A 41 -7.50 1.48 -18.77
C LYS A 41 -6.71 2.25 -17.69
N SER A 42 -7.31 2.49 -16.50
CA SER A 42 -6.60 3.06 -15.35
C SER A 42 -5.64 2.06 -14.76
N LEU A 43 -6.10 0.82 -14.56
CA LEU A 43 -5.32 -0.24 -13.96
C LEU A 43 -4.06 -0.57 -14.77
N ALA A 44 -4.17 -0.64 -16.11
CA ALA A 44 -3.03 -0.81 -17.02
C ALA A 44 -2.01 0.33 -16.89
N ALA A 45 -2.47 1.59 -16.84
CA ALA A 45 -1.60 2.76 -16.66
C ALA A 45 -0.92 2.78 -15.28
N GLU A 46 -1.62 2.40 -14.21
CA GLU A 46 -1.06 2.30 -12.85
C GLU A 46 -0.04 1.16 -12.72
N LEU A 47 -0.23 0.07 -13.45
CA LEU A 47 0.64 -1.10 -13.43
C LEU A 47 1.84 -0.98 -14.38
N CYS A 48 1.81 -0.04 -15.32
CA CYS A 48 2.69 0.02 -16.49
C CYS A 48 2.72 -1.31 -17.26
N LEU A 49 1.53 -1.85 -17.55
CA LEU A 49 1.31 -3.08 -18.31
C LEU A 49 0.36 -2.82 -19.47
N ASP A 50 0.45 -3.65 -20.51
CA ASP A 50 -0.51 -3.58 -21.61
C ASP A 50 -1.93 -3.95 -21.18
N ARG A 51 -2.89 -3.32 -21.85
CA ARG A 51 -4.31 -3.49 -21.57
C ARG A 51 -4.77 -4.93 -21.79
N ALA A 52 -4.13 -5.67 -22.71
CA ALA A 52 -4.41 -7.08 -23.00
C ALA A 52 -4.02 -7.98 -21.81
N VAL A 53 -2.74 -7.95 -21.40
CA VAL A 53 -2.20 -8.70 -20.24
C VAL A 53 -3.03 -8.46 -18.97
N VAL A 54 -3.43 -7.21 -18.70
CA VAL A 54 -4.28 -6.88 -17.52
C VAL A 54 -5.70 -7.43 -17.67
N LEU A 55 -6.22 -7.57 -18.88
CA LEU A 55 -7.55 -8.14 -19.13
C LEU A 55 -7.56 -9.66 -18.99
N GLU A 56 -6.56 -10.31 -19.57
CA GLU A 56 -6.30 -11.75 -19.52
C GLU A 56 -6.11 -12.19 -18.06
N SER A 57 -5.17 -11.57 -17.33
CA SER A 57 -4.94 -11.76 -15.88
C SER A 57 -6.16 -11.48 -14.97
N LEU A 58 -7.23 -10.86 -15.47
CA LEU A 58 -8.49 -10.62 -14.75
C LEU A 58 -9.65 -11.50 -15.25
N ARG A 59 -9.49 -12.18 -16.38
CA ARG A 59 -10.44 -13.17 -16.92
C ARG A 59 -10.08 -14.57 -16.46
N ASP A 60 -8.82 -14.95 -16.62
CA ASP A 60 -8.24 -16.19 -16.11
C ASP A 60 -7.07 -15.86 -15.17
N PRO A 61 -7.35 -15.55 -13.89
CA PRO A 61 -6.33 -15.09 -12.96
C PRO A 61 -5.40 -16.24 -12.54
N PRO A 62 -4.06 -16.07 -12.62
CA PRO A 62 -3.13 -17.15 -12.29
C PRO A 62 -3.25 -17.59 -10.82
N PRO A 63 -2.92 -18.85 -10.46
CA PRO A 63 -3.22 -19.43 -9.15
C PRO A 63 -2.69 -18.62 -7.95
N ASN A 64 -1.48 -18.04 -8.08
CA ASN A 64 -0.89 -17.16 -7.07
C ASN A 64 -1.74 -15.89 -6.85
N LEU A 65 -2.25 -15.29 -7.93
CA LEU A 65 -3.12 -14.11 -7.86
C LEU A 65 -4.46 -14.43 -7.19
N LEU A 66 -5.04 -15.59 -7.50
CA LEU A 66 -6.24 -16.09 -6.84
C LEU A 66 -6.03 -16.24 -5.33
N MET A 67 -4.97 -16.94 -4.89
CA MET A 67 -4.62 -17.09 -3.48
C MET A 67 -4.44 -15.74 -2.77
N MET A 68 -3.71 -14.81 -3.40
CA MET A 68 -3.53 -13.45 -2.87
C MET A 68 -4.84 -12.68 -2.75
N SER A 69 -5.77 -12.86 -3.69
CA SER A 69 -7.09 -12.20 -3.65
C SER A 69 -8.00 -12.78 -2.55
N ALA A 70 -7.97 -14.10 -2.35
CA ALA A 70 -8.74 -14.77 -1.31
C ALA A 70 -8.28 -14.37 0.10
N ALA A 71 -6.97 -14.13 0.28
CA ALA A 71 -6.39 -13.64 1.53
C ALA A 71 -6.68 -12.16 1.84
N LEU A 72 -7.29 -11.39 0.93
CA LEU A 72 -7.73 -10.02 1.22
C LEU A 72 -9.07 -10.02 1.98
N PRO A 73 -9.25 -9.14 2.99
CA PRO A 73 -10.50 -9.01 3.71
C PRO A 73 -11.66 -8.63 2.77
N ASP A 74 -12.81 -9.30 2.91
CA ASP A 74 -14.01 -9.05 2.09
C ASP A 74 -14.66 -7.70 2.37
N LYS A 75 -14.64 -7.28 3.63
CA LYS A 75 -15.09 -5.95 3.98
C LYS A 75 -13.98 -4.97 3.57
N PRO A 76 -14.24 -4.01 2.67
CA PRO A 76 -13.39 -2.83 2.63
C PRO A 76 -13.51 -2.25 4.04
N GLU A 77 -12.40 -2.20 4.77
CA GLU A 77 -12.37 -1.51 6.05
C GLU A 77 -12.92 -0.10 5.76
N PRO A 78 -14.04 0.31 6.38
CA PRO A 78 -14.43 1.71 6.30
C PRO A 78 -13.19 2.46 6.80
N ALA A 79 -12.75 3.48 6.07
CA ALA A 79 -11.55 4.21 6.46
C ALA A 79 -11.80 4.82 7.84
N THR A 80 -11.37 4.11 8.89
CA THR A 80 -11.57 4.52 10.27
C THR A 80 -10.61 5.66 10.49
N VAL A 81 -11.13 6.87 10.27
CA VAL A 81 -10.59 8.11 10.77
C VAL A 81 -10.67 8.01 12.30
N THR A 82 -9.71 7.31 12.89
CA THR A 82 -9.61 7.11 14.33
C THR A 82 -9.08 8.38 14.96
N THR A 83 -9.99 9.29 15.26
CA THR A 83 -9.80 10.34 16.26
C THR A 83 -10.96 10.30 17.26
N PRO A 84 -10.69 10.61 18.54
CA PRO A 84 -11.15 9.73 19.61
C PRO A 84 -12.31 10.31 20.42
N ASP A 85 -12.98 9.46 21.19
CA ASP A 85 -13.74 9.91 22.35
C ASP A 85 -13.61 8.94 23.54
N SER A 86 -13.86 9.44 24.74
CA SER A 86 -13.44 8.90 26.03
C SER A 86 -14.55 9.04 27.08
N GLU A 87 -15.02 7.94 27.67
CA GLU A 87 -15.63 7.88 29.02
C GLU A 87 -15.97 6.40 29.36
N ALA A 88 -15.91 5.83 30.56
CA ALA A 88 -15.03 5.93 31.73
C ALA A 88 -15.42 4.78 32.71
N THR A 89 -14.43 4.00 33.18
CA THR A 89 -14.29 3.47 34.59
C THR A 89 -15.37 2.53 35.23
N PRO A 90 -15.12 1.94 36.43
CA PRO A 90 -13.86 1.72 37.18
C PRO A 90 -13.62 0.26 37.67
N SER A 91 -12.35 -0.09 37.95
CA SER A 91 -11.98 -0.88 39.14
C SER A 91 -10.47 -0.75 39.46
N VAL A 92 -10.14 -0.37 40.69
CA VAL A 92 -8.80 -0.13 41.29
C VAL A 92 -8.70 -0.94 42.61
N PRO A 93 -7.56 -0.98 43.37
CA PRO A 93 -6.23 -0.35 43.23
C PRO A 93 -5.13 -1.40 42.93
N ALA A 94 -3.80 -1.22 43.06
CA ALA A 94 -2.91 -0.14 43.53
C ALA A 94 -1.61 -0.17 42.65
N ALA A 95 -0.54 0.62 42.83
CA ALA A 95 -0.16 1.65 43.80
C ALA A 95 0.63 2.78 43.09
N GLU A 96 0.42 4.02 43.54
CA GLU A 96 1.43 5.00 43.99
C GLU A 96 2.88 4.82 43.45
N VAL A 97 3.53 5.81 42.80
CA VAL A 97 3.88 7.15 43.35
C VAL A 97 3.90 8.26 42.27
N ILE A 98 2.98 9.23 42.39
CA ILE A 98 3.13 10.71 42.42
C ILE A 98 4.52 11.29 41.98
N SER A 99 4.71 12.38 41.20
CA SER A 99 3.91 13.19 40.27
C SER A 99 4.81 14.30 39.69
N ASP A 100 4.67 14.70 38.41
CA ASP A 100 4.57 16.12 38.05
C ASP A 100 3.88 16.29 36.68
N ALA A 101 3.26 17.45 36.44
CA ALA A 101 2.19 17.61 35.47
C ALA A 101 2.58 18.47 34.25
N VAL A 102 2.24 17.99 33.05
CA VAL A 102 1.85 18.87 31.94
C VAL A 102 0.57 18.34 31.31
N LYS A 103 -0.54 19.01 31.63
CA LYS A 103 -1.84 18.87 30.98
C LYS A 103 -1.68 19.17 29.49
N PRO A 104 -2.13 18.33 28.54
CA PRO A 104 -2.15 18.71 27.14
C PRO A 104 -3.15 19.87 26.98
N GLU A 105 -2.63 21.07 26.68
CA GLU A 105 -3.47 22.20 26.29
C GLU A 105 -4.32 21.84 25.06
N PRO A 106 -5.52 22.45 24.89
CA PRO A 106 -6.33 22.21 23.72
C PRO A 106 -5.52 22.50 22.45
N THR A 107 -5.55 21.55 21.52
CA THR A 107 -4.83 21.62 20.25
C THR A 107 -5.34 22.78 19.41
N LYS A 108 -4.72 23.94 19.58
CA LYS A 108 -4.90 25.12 18.72
C LYS A 108 -4.56 24.68 17.30
N GLU A 109 -5.55 24.74 16.40
CA GLU A 109 -5.38 24.39 14.99
C GLU A 109 -4.37 25.34 14.36
N THR A 110 -3.11 24.89 14.28
CA THR A 110 -2.05 25.69 13.67
C THR A 110 -2.09 25.52 12.16
N PRO A 111 -1.83 26.59 11.37
CA PRO A 111 -1.79 26.49 9.92
C PRO A 111 -0.83 25.40 9.44
N ILE A 112 -1.19 24.73 8.35
CA ILE A 112 -0.47 23.56 7.81
C ILE A 112 1.02 23.85 7.55
N HIS A 113 1.39 25.08 7.20
CA HIS A 113 2.80 25.47 7.03
C HIS A 113 3.61 25.34 8.33
N VAL A 114 3.05 25.68 9.49
CA VAL A 114 3.70 25.53 10.80
C VAL A 114 3.91 24.05 11.15
N LEU A 115 2.94 23.19 10.81
CA LEU A 115 3.06 21.74 10.96
C LEU A 115 4.17 21.19 10.06
N GLN A 116 4.27 21.67 8.81
CA GLN A 116 5.30 21.26 7.84
C GLN A 116 6.71 21.74 8.23
N ASP A 117 6.83 22.95 8.80
CA ASP A 117 8.09 23.45 9.36
C ASP A 117 8.51 22.65 10.60
N SER A 118 7.56 22.31 11.49
CA SER A 118 7.84 21.42 12.62
C SER A 118 8.28 20.02 12.17
N TRP A 119 7.72 19.50 11.08
CA TRP A 119 8.10 18.21 10.50
C TRP A 119 9.53 18.25 9.94
N SER A 120 9.87 19.28 9.16
CA SER A 120 11.22 19.43 8.61
C SER A 120 12.27 19.66 9.70
N ALA A 121 11.96 20.46 10.73
CA ALA A 121 12.79 20.67 11.91
C ALA A 121 12.99 19.37 12.73
N ARG A 122 11.93 18.58 12.91
CA ARG A 122 11.97 17.29 13.64
C ARG A 122 12.72 16.19 12.88
N LYS A 123 12.84 16.30 11.56
CA LYS A 123 13.62 15.39 10.69
C LYS A 123 15.11 15.77 10.58
N ARG A 124 15.53 16.96 11.04
CA ARG A 124 16.96 17.31 11.11
C ARG A 124 17.67 16.43 12.16
N LEU A 125 18.52 15.53 11.67
CA LEU A 125 19.39 14.71 12.53
C LEU A 125 20.29 15.63 13.39
N LYS A 126 20.30 15.41 14.71
CA LYS A 126 21.26 16.06 15.61
C LYS A 126 22.69 15.81 15.10
N LYS A 127 23.57 16.82 15.18
CA LYS A 127 24.94 16.78 14.62
C LYS A 127 25.75 15.55 15.07
N VAL A 128 25.51 15.05 16.29
CA VAL A 128 26.09 13.78 16.80
C VAL A 128 25.75 12.59 15.91
N HIS A 129 24.47 12.38 15.57
CA HIS A 129 24.05 11.25 14.73
C HIS A 129 24.62 11.35 13.31
N VAL A 130 24.73 12.56 12.75
CA VAL A 130 25.36 12.78 11.44
C VAL A 130 26.83 12.38 11.49
N ASN A 131 27.57 12.81 12.50
CA ASN A 131 28.98 12.45 12.70
C ASN A 131 29.15 10.92 12.90
N THR A 132 28.25 10.27 13.65
CA THR A 132 28.26 8.80 13.79
C THR A 132 28.08 8.10 12.44
N LEU A 133 27.13 8.53 11.61
CA LEU A 133 26.89 7.96 10.27
C LEU A 133 28.09 8.20 9.34
N GLU A 134 28.66 9.41 9.35
CA GLU A 134 29.89 9.74 8.61
C GLU A 134 31.07 8.86 9.07
N SER A 135 31.24 8.64 10.38
CA SER A 135 32.32 7.82 10.94
C SER A 135 32.18 6.33 10.61
N VAL A 136 30.96 5.79 10.58
CA VAL A 136 30.70 4.40 10.16
C VAL A 136 30.98 4.24 8.66
N TYR A 137 30.45 5.13 7.83
CA TYR A 137 30.65 5.08 6.37
C TYR A 137 32.13 5.18 5.96
N ARG A 138 32.95 5.92 6.73
CA ARG A 138 34.41 6.04 6.49
C ARG A 138 35.23 4.82 6.91
N ARG A 139 34.63 3.81 7.55
CA ARG A 139 35.32 2.58 8.02
C ARG A 139 35.04 1.34 7.17
N THR A 140 34.06 1.43 6.28
CA THR A 140 33.73 0.45 5.23
C THR A 140 34.31 0.90 3.90
#